data_AF-A0AAV5E1E2-F1
#
_entry.id   AF-A0AAV5E1E2-F1
#
_cell.length_a   1.000
_cell.length_b   1.000
_cell.length_c   1.000
_cell.angle_alpha   90.00
_cell.angle_beta   90.00
_cell.angle_gamma   90.00
#
_symmetry.space_group_name_H-M   'P 1'
#
loop_
_entity.id
_entity.type
_entity.pdbx_description
1 polymer ?
#
loop_
_entity_poly.entity_id
_entity_poly.type
_entity_poly.pdbx_seq_one_letter_code
_entity_poly.pdbx_strand_id
1 'polypeptide(L)'
;MINHLLVGCILAGQFWFLVLQQAGLQVLAPQPEDSNFDEWWEQEVGRCGLSLRKGLSSFIVPGAWTLWNHRNRRVFNSVSPSINEPVHYFKEEAKLWMMAGAKGLSLVLPLPPVE
;
A
#
# COMPACT_ATOMS: atom_id res chain seq x y z
N MET A 1 -14.11 -4.97 -10.36
CA MET A 1 -12.87 -4.51 -11.02
C MET A 1 -11.90 -3.84 -10.05
N ILE A 2 -12.37 -2.92 -9.19
CA ILE A 2 -11.50 -2.26 -8.20
C ILE A 2 -10.91 -3.23 -7.16
N ASN A 3 -11.70 -4.16 -6.61
CA ASN A 3 -11.19 -5.13 -5.64
C ASN A 3 -10.10 -6.04 -6.22
N HIS A 4 -10.29 -6.56 -7.44
CA HIS A 4 -9.26 -7.36 -8.11
C HIS A 4 -7.98 -6.55 -8.33
N LEU A 5 -8.10 -5.27 -8.66
CA LEU A 5 -6.95 -4.40 -8.85
C LEU A 5 -6.20 -4.11 -7.54
N LEU A 6 -6.95 -3.88 -6.45
CA LEU A 6 -6.36 -3.44 -5.19
C LEU A 6 -5.90 -4.59 -4.29
N VAL A 7 -6.55 -5.75 -4.31
CA VAL A 7 -6.21 -6.89 -3.42
C VAL A 7 -6.19 -8.23 -4.15
N GLY A 8 -7.12 -8.45 -5.09
CA GLY A 8 -7.36 -9.78 -5.66
C GLY A 8 -6.47 -10.19 -6.84
N CYS A 9 -5.40 -9.45 -7.18
CA CYS A 9 -4.47 -9.84 -8.24
C CYS A 9 -3.07 -10.12 -7.68
N ILE A 10 -2.32 -11.00 -8.34
CA ILE A 10 -0.98 -11.42 -7.88
C ILE A 10 -0.04 -10.22 -7.69
N LEU A 11 -0.11 -9.24 -8.58
CA LEU A 11 0.71 -8.02 -8.49
C LEU A 11 0.34 -7.19 -7.25
N ALA A 12 -0.95 -7.08 -6.92
CA ALA A 12 -1.40 -6.36 -5.73
C ALA A 12 -0.92 -7.06 -4.46
N GLY A 13 -1.10 -8.37 -4.35
CA GLY A 13 -0.61 -9.15 -3.20
C GLY A 13 0.90 -9.01 -3.01
N GLN A 14 1.69 -9.14 -4.08
CA GLN A 14 3.14 -8.92 -4.05
C GLN A 14 3.51 -7.49 -3.65
N PHE A 15 2.79 -6.50 -4.17
CA PHE A 15 3.02 -5.09 -3.85
C PHE A 15 2.83 -4.84 -2.36
N TRP A 16 1.66 -5.22 -1.83
CA TRP A 16 1.33 -5.05 -0.41
C TRP A 16 2.32 -5.75 0.49
N PHE A 17 2.71 -6.99 0.16
CA PHE A 17 3.72 -7.73 0.89
C PHE A 17 5.03 -6.93 0.96
N LEU A 18 5.55 -6.44 -0.16
CA LEU A 18 6.83 -5.72 -0.23
C LEU A 18 6.79 -4.36 0.47
N VAL A 19 5.68 -3.63 0.41
CA VAL A 19 5.58 -2.33 1.09
C VAL A 19 5.36 -2.50 2.60
N LEU A 20 4.57 -3.49 3.02
CA LEU A 20 4.33 -3.79 4.44
C LEU A 20 5.55 -4.45 5.11
N GLN A 21 6.35 -5.20 4.35
CA GLN A 21 7.60 -5.78 4.86
C GLN A 21 8.59 -4.72 5.34
N GLN A 22 8.59 -3.53 4.73
CA GLN A 22 9.44 -2.41 5.17
C GLN A 22 9.07 -1.90 6.56
N ALA A 23 7.83 -2.14 7.00
CA ALA A 23 7.31 -1.83 8.32
C ALA A 23 7.35 -3.04 9.28
N GLY A 24 7.80 -4.22 8.83
CA GLY A 24 7.67 -5.47 9.59
C GLY A 24 6.23 -5.97 9.72
N LEU A 25 5.31 -5.49 8.87
CA LEU A 25 3.87 -5.78 8.90
C LEU A 25 3.41 -6.66 7.74
N GLN A 26 4.32 -7.41 7.10
CA GLN A 26 4.00 -8.23 5.92
C GLN A 26 2.90 -9.28 6.15
N VAL A 27 2.64 -9.65 7.41
CA VAL A 27 1.54 -10.55 7.80
C VAL A 27 0.14 -9.97 7.55
N LEU A 28 0.05 -8.64 7.37
CA LEU A 28 -1.19 -7.94 7.06
C LEU A 28 -1.46 -7.85 5.54
N ALA A 29 -0.56 -8.37 4.70
CA ALA A 29 -0.75 -8.32 3.25
C ALA A 29 -1.96 -9.16 2.83
N PRO A 30 -2.72 -8.75 1.79
CA PRO A 30 -3.86 -9.52 1.31
C PRO A 30 -3.45 -10.94 0.90
N GLN A 31 -4.25 -11.90 1.33
CA GLN A 31 -4.15 -13.30 0.96
C GLN A 31 -5.02 -13.59 -0.28
N PRO A 32 -4.83 -14.73 -0.97
CA PRO A 32 -5.62 -15.09 -2.15
C PRO A 32 -7.15 -15.12 -1.91
N GLU A 33 -7.57 -15.33 -0.66
CA GLU A 33 -8.97 -15.35 -0.25
C GLU A 33 -9.57 -13.93 -0.10
N ASP A 34 -8.72 -12.91 0.04
CA ASP A 34 -9.13 -11.51 0.21
C ASP A 34 -9.60 -10.93 -1.13
N SER A 35 -10.91 -11.00 -1.35
CA SER A 35 -11.55 -10.56 -2.61
C SER A 35 -12.23 -9.19 -2.52
N ASN A 36 -12.25 -8.57 -1.34
CA ASN A 36 -12.82 -7.25 -1.09
C ASN A 36 -11.81 -6.35 -0.36
N PHE A 37 -11.52 -5.18 -0.94
CA PHE A 37 -10.53 -4.25 -0.41
C PHE A 37 -10.98 -3.59 0.90
N ASP A 38 -12.27 -3.24 1.01
CA ASP A 38 -12.81 -2.55 2.19
C ASP A 38 -12.84 -3.52 3.38
N GLU A 39 -13.27 -4.76 3.16
CA GLU A 39 -13.27 -5.82 4.19
C GLU A 39 -11.85 -6.14 4.66
N TRP A 40 -10.90 -6.31 3.73
CA TRP A 40 -9.49 -6.52 4.07
C TRP A 40 -8.92 -5.34 4.87
N TRP A 41 -9.17 -4.10 4.44
CA TRP A 41 -8.72 -2.91 5.16
C TRP A 41 -9.27 -2.93 6.59
N GLU A 42 -10.59 -3.01 6.76
CA GLU A 42 -11.24 -2.95 8.07
C GLU A 42 -10.73 -4.06 9.00
N GLN A 43 -10.56 -5.27 8.47
CA GLN A 43 -10.04 -6.40 9.22
C GLN A 43 -8.61 -6.14 9.71
N GLU A 44 -7.69 -5.78 8.82
CA GLU A 44 -6.27 -5.64 9.15
C GLU A 44 -5.98 -4.42 10.03
N VAL A 45 -6.72 -3.32 9.84
CA VAL A 45 -6.71 -2.19 10.76
C VAL A 45 -7.33 -2.57 12.10
N GLY A 46 -8.39 -3.38 12.12
CA GLY A 46 -9.03 -3.89 13.33
C GLY A 46 -8.07 -4.70 14.21
N ARG A 47 -7.19 -5.49 13.60
CA ARG A 47 -6.15 -6.32 14.26
C ARG A 47 -5.03 -5.49 14.91
N CYS A 48 -4.90 -4.22 14.52
CA CYS A 48 -3.86 -3.33 15.02
C CYS A 48 -4.31 -2.56 16.27
N GLY A 49 -3.36 -2.28 17.18
CA GLY A 49 -3.57 -1.41 18.33
C GLY A 49 -3.94 0.02 17.90
N LEU A 50 -4.67 0.75 18.74
CA LEU A 50 -5.25 2.08 18.43
C LEU A 50 -4.24 3.08 17.83
N SER A 51 -3.01 3.07 18.33
CA SER A 51 -1.92 3.94 17.84
C SER A 51 -1.50 3.62 16.41
N LEU A 52 -1.48 2.34 16.03
CA LEU A 52 -1.06 1.87 14.71
C LEU A 52 -2.20 1.98 13.68
N ARG A 53 -3.47 1.90 14.09
CA ARG A 53 -4.63 2.00 13.19
C ARG A 53 -4.59 3.21 12.28
N LYS A 54 -4.34 4.39 12.85
CA LYS A 54 -4.26 5.63 12.09
C LYS A 54 -3.09 5.62 11.10
N GLY A 55 -1.95 5.09 11.52
CA GLY A 55 -0.79 4.95 10.66
C GLY A 55 -1.01 4.00 9.50
N LEU A 56 -1.59 2.83 9.77
CA LEU A 56 -1.88 1.83 8.76
C LEU A 56 -2.96 2.31 7.78
N SER A 57 -4.02 2.97 8.24
CA SER A 57 -4.99 3.60 7.34
C SER A 57 -4.34 4.67 6.45
N SER A 58 -3.46 5.51 7.00
CA SER A 58 -2.70 6.49 6.22
C SER A 58 -1.68 5.84 5.26
N PHE A 59 -1.28 4.60 5.50
CA PHE A 59 -0.42 3.81 4.63
C PHE A 59 -1.19 3.16 3.48
N ILE A 60 -2.38 2.63 3.74
CA ILE A 60 -3.19 1.92 2.75
C ILE A 60 -3.66 2.87 1.64
N VAL A 61 -3.99 4.12 1.94
CA VAL A 61 -4.46 5.08 0.91
C VAL A 61 -3.44 5.32 -0.22
N PRO A 62 -2.18 5.72 0.05
CA PRO A 62 -1.19 5.89 -1.01
C PRO A 62 -0.84 4.57 -1.71
N GLY A 63 -0.95 3.43 -1.02
CA GLY A 63 -0.78 2.11 -1.63
C GLY A 63 -1.84 1.79 -2.67
N ALA A 64 -3.12 2.01 -2.33
CA ALA A 64 -4.24 1.81 -3.25
C ALA A 64 -4.17 2.76 -4.45
N TRP A 65 -3.83 4.04 -4.21
CA TRP A 65 -3.60 5.03 -5.26
C TRP A 65 -2.49 4.61 -6.23
N THR A 66 -1.38 4.08 -5.70
CA THR A 66 -0.25 3.61 -6.50
C THR A 66 -0.64 2.44 -7.40
N LEU A 67 -1.36 1.45 -6.88
CA LEU A 67 -1.86 0.32 -7.66
C LEU A 67 -2.82 0.77 -8.76
N TRP A 68 -3.73 1.68 -8.43
CA TRP A 68 -4.67 2.25 -9.39
C TRP A 68 -3.95 2.96 -10.54
N ASN A 69 -2.99 3.82 -10.23
CA ASN A 69 -2.18 4.53 -11.23
C ASN A 69 -1.33 3.59 -12.08
N HIS A 70 -0.69 2.59 -11.47
CA HIS A 70 0.10 1.61 -12.21
C HIS A 70 -0.76 0.87 -13.24
N ARG A 71 -1.97 0.43 -12.86
CA ARG A 71 -2.90 -0.22 -13.80
C ARG A 71 -3.32 0.70 -14.93
N ASN A 72 -3.65 1.96 -14.64
CA ASN A 72 -4.01 2.94 -15.67
C ASN A 72 -2.85 3.12 -16.66
N ARG A 73 -1.62 3.31 -16.19
CA ARG A 73 -0.45 3.42 -17.07
C ARG A 73 -0.25 2.19 -17.94
N ARG A 74 -0.52 0.98 -17.43
CA ARG A 74 -0.43 -0.23 -18.25
C ARG A 74 -1.48 -0.30 -19.35
N VAL A 75 -2.70 0.17 -19.07
CA VAL A 75 -3.79 0.20 -20.06
C VAL A 75 -3.51 1.26 -21.13
N PHE A 76 -3.00 2.44 -20.75
CA PHE A 76 -2.85 3.57 -21.66
C PHE A 76 -1.48 3.68 -22.33
N ASN A 77 -0.41 3.16 -21.72
CA ASN A 77 0.98 3.36 -22.17
C ASN A 77 1.72 2.06 -22.51
N SER A 78 1.03 0.91 -22.57
CA SER A 78 1.61 -0.41 -22.91
C SER A 78 2.86 -0.80 -22.10
N VAL A 79 2.95 -0.36 -20.84
CA VAL A 79 4.11 -0.63 -19.98
C VAL A 79 4.11 -2.10 -19.51
N SER A 80 5.28 -2.74 -19.64
CA SER A 80 5.53 -4.11 -19.15
C SER A 80 5.24 -4.25 -17.64
N PRO A 81 4.80 -5.43 -17.16
CA PRO A 81 4.57 -5.64 -15.74
C PRO A 81 5.89 -5.49 -14.98
N SER A 82 5.92 -4.59 -14.00
CA SER A 82 7.05 -4.41 -13.09
C SER A 82 6.50 -4.23 -11.70
N ILE A 83 6.99 -5.03 -10.74
CA ILE A 83 6.68 -4.86 -9.33
C ILE A 83 7.54 -3.76 -8.69
N ASN A 84 8.73 -3.53 -9.21
CA ASN A 84 9.68 -2.55 -8.69
C ASN A 84 9.17 -1.12 -8.90
N GLU A 85 8.51 -0.86 -10.02
CA GLU A 85 7.96 0.46 -10.35
C GLU A 85 6.88 0.93 -9.34
N PRO A 86 5.79 0.20 -9.06
CA PRO A 86 4.80 0.62 -8.07
C PRO A 86 5.41 0.69 -6.66
N VAL A 87 6.30 -0.22 -6.26
CA VAL A 87 6.97 -0.13 -4.95
C VAL A 87 7.82 1.15 -4.83
N HIS A 88 8.51 1.56 -5.90
CA HIS A 88 9.25 2.81 -5.94
C HIS A 88 8.30 4.02 -5.81
N TYR A 89 7.23 4.07 -6.60
CA TYR A 89 6.26 5.18 -6.54
C TYR A 89 5.57 5.29 -5.18
N PHE A 90 5.25 4.17 -4.55
CA PHE A 90 4.67 4.16 -3.22
C PHE A 90 5.59 4.86 -2.20
N LYS A 91 6.90 4.61 -2.25
CA LYS A 91 7.87 5.25 -1.34
C LYS A 91 7.89 6.76 -1.51
N GLU A 92 7.87 7.23 -2.76
CA GLU A 92 7.85 8.66 -3.06
C GLU A 92 6.53 9.31 -2.60
N GLU A 93 5.39 8.65 -2.84
CA GLU A 93 4.08 9.11 -2.38
C GLU A 93 4.03 9.15 -0.83
N ALA A 94 4.51 8.10 -0.15
CA ALA A 94 4.55 8.03 1.30
C ALA A 94 5.39 9.18 1.91
N LYS A 95 6.53 9.51 1.29
CA LYS A 95 7.35 10.67 1.70
C LYS A 95 6.58 11.99 1.55
N LEU A 96 5.90 12.21 0.42
CA LEU A 96 5.10 13.42 0.18
C LEU A 96 3.98 13.56 1.23
N TRP A 97 3.32 12.45 1.57
CA TRP A 97 2.27 12.45 2.58
C TRP A 97 2.81 12.74 3.98
N MET A 98 3.99 12.21 4.32
CA MET A 98 4.68 12.55 5.57
C MET A 98 5.01 14.04 5.64
N MET A 99 5.52 14.63 4.55
CA MET A 99 5.78 16.08 4.44
C MET A 99 4.50 16.92 4.56
N ALA A 100 3.39 16.42 4.02
CA ALA A 100 2.07 17.05 4.14
C ALA A 100 1.42 16.89 5.54
N GLY A 101 2.09 16.25 6.50
CA GLY A 101 1.65 16.17 7.90
C GLY A 101 0.93 14.87 8.27
N ALA A 102 1.01 13.81 7.45
CA ALA A 102 0.50 12.49 7.79
C ALA A 102 1.38 11.77 8.83
N LYS A 103 1.41 12.29 10.07
CA LYS A 103 2.23 11.80 11.19
C LYS A 103 1.99 10.34 11.59
N GLY A 104 0.89 9.73 11.11
CA GLY A 104 0.64 8.31 11.29
C GLY A 104 1.60 7.44 10.47
N LEU A 105 2.00 7.87 9.27
CA LEU A 105 2.90 7.12 8.38
C LEU A 105 4.29 6.95 8.98
N SER A 106 4.81 7.97 9.69
CA SER A 106 6.11 7.88 10.38
C SER A 106 6.13 6.86 11.52
N LEU A 107 4.96 6.43 12.02
CA LEU A 107 4.86 5.36 13.02
C LEU A 107 4.90 3.97 12.38
N VAL A 108 4.61 3.87 11.07
CA VAL A 108 4.53 2.60 10.33
C VAL A 108 5.81 2.37 9.54
N LEU A 109 6.33 3.41 8.90
CA LEU A 109 7.47 3.32 8.00
C LEU A 109 8.71 3.92 8.66
N PRO A 110 9.77 3.13 8.90
CA PRO A 110 11.08 3.64 9.28
C PRO A 110 11.79 4.15 8.02
N LEU A 111 11.24 5.16 7.36
CA LEU A 111 11.92 5.82 6.24
C LEU A 111 13.01 6.76 6.80
N PRO A 112 14.19 6.83 6.15
CA PRO A 112 15.20 7.80 6.54
C PRO A 112 14.63 9.23 6.45
N PRO A 113 15.07 10.17 7.31
CA PRO A 113 14.69 11.56 7.20
C PRO A 113 15.02 12.08 5.80
N VAL A 114 14.11 12.84 5.22
CA VAL A 114 14.35 13.54 3.96
C VAL A 114 15.34 14.67 4.28
N GLU A 115 16.55 14.58 3.72
CA GLU A 115 17.56 15.64 3.76
C GLU A 115 17.12 16.88 2.95
#